data_AF-A0ABD3FKM7-F1
#
_entry.id   AF-A0ABD3FKM7-F1
#
_cell.length_a   1.000
_cell.length_b   1.000
_cell.length_c   1.000
_cell.angle_alpha   90.00
_cell.angle_beta   90.00
_cell.angle_gamma   90.00
#
_symmetry.space_group_name_H-M   'P 1'
#
loop_
_entity.id
_entity.type
_entity.pdbx_description
1 polymer ?
#
loop_
_entity_poly.entity_id
_entity_poly.type
_entity_poly.pdbx_seq_one_letter_code
_entity_poly.pdbx_strand_id
1 'polypeptide(L)'
;MMEFAVRTGQLPVLQWLHTNRPEGCTTYAMDEAASIDRLDIIQWLHENRREGCTTNAIVNAALHGYLNIVKWLRTHYDEKCTKTAMDVAARFGHLEIVKWLHTNCSEGCTAYAMDDAAAYGYLNVVRFLHENRSEGSSSAAMRDASINGRLDVVR
;
A
#
# COMPACT_ATOMS: atom_id res chain seq x y z
N MET A 1 22.59 3.15 11.95
CA MET A 1 22.49 3.45 10.51
C MET A 1 21.12 4.07 10.25
N MET A 2 20.97 5.04 9.33
CA MET A 2 19.76 5.84 9.15
C MET A 2 18.45 5.03 9.10
N GLU A 3 18.48 3.87 8.45
CA GLU A 3 17.33 2.96 8.34
C GLU A 3 16.77 2.52 9.70
N PHE A 4 17.61 2.38 10.73
CA PHE A 4 17.13 2.09 12.08
C PHE A 4 16.34 3.25 12.69
N ALA A 5 16.81 4.49 12.47
CA ALA A 5 16.09 5.69 12.91
C ALA A 5 14.75 5.80 12.17
N VAL A 6 14.74 5.47 10.88
CA VAL A 6 13.51 5.43 10.08
C VAL A 6 12.53 4.38 10.61
N ARG A 7 12.96 3.12 10.75
CA ARG A 7 12.11 2.01 11.23
C ARG A 7 11.54 2.23 12.63
N THR A 8 12.19 3.06 13.44
CA THR A 8 11.72 3.45 14.78
C THR A 8 10.99 4.80 14.81
N GLY A 9 10.83 5.46 13.66
CA GLY A 9 10.13 6.74 13.55
C GLY A 9 10.88 7.93 14.16
N GLN A 10 12.19 7.87 14.32
CA GLN A 10 12.97 8.91 15.01
C GLN A 10 13.53 9.93 14.01
N LEU A 11 12.68 10.82 13.49
CA LEU A 11 13.10 11.88 12.57
C LEU A 11 14.26 12.75 13.11
N PRO A 12 14.29 13.17 14.40
CA PRO A 12 15.43 13.92 14.93
C PRO A 12 16.75 13.13 14.89
N VAL A 13 16.70 11.82 15.15
CA VAL A 13 17.88 10.96 15.08
C VAL A 13 18.31 10.75 13.63
N LEU A 14 17.36 10.60 12.70
CA LEU A 14 17.64 10.53 11.27
C LEU A 14 18.34 11.80 10.77
N GLN A 15 17.82 12.98 11.12
CA GLN A 15 18.41 14.27 10.79
C GLN A 15 19.82 14.40 11.38
N TRP A 16 20.00 14.03 12.65
CA TRP A 16 21.31 14.05 13.29
C TRP A 16 22.30 13.12 12.58
N LEU A 17 21.88 11.90 12.24
CA LEU A 17 22.71 10.96 11.49
C LEU A 17 23.10 11.53 10.13
N HIS A 18 22.17 12.19 9.43
CA HIS A 18 22.46 12.80 8.12
C HIS A 18 23.49 13.92 8.17
N THR A 19 23.45 14.76 9.19
CA THR A 19 24.43 15.84 9.35
C THR A 19 25.78 15.35 9.84
N ASN A 20 25.82 14.31 10.67
CA ASN A 20 27.02 13.93 11.44
C ASN A 20 27.70 12.65 10.97
N ARG A 21 27.13 11.93 9.99
CA ARG A 21 27.64 10.63 9.53
C ARG A 21 27.76 10.61 8.01
N PRO A 22 28.88 10.10 7.44
CA PRO A 22 29.03 9.95 6.00
C PRO A 22 28.15 8.83 5.41
N GLU A 23 27.71 7.88 6.24
CA GLU A 23 26.87 6.77 5.80
C GLU A 23 25.50 7.26 5.32
N GLY A 24 25.10 6.81 4.13
CA GLY A 24 23.78 7.10 3.57
C GLY A 24 22.69 6.13 4.03
N CYS A 25 21.58 6.15 3.29
CA CYS A 25 20.54 5.13 3.33
C CYS A 25 20.41 4.47 1.96
N THR A 26 19.50 3.50 1.85
CA THR A 26 19.06 2.97 0.56
C THR A 26 17.59 3.33 0.33
N THR A 27 17.01 2.88 -0.80
CA THR A 27 15.56 2.96 -1.05
C THR A 27 14.72 2.35 0.07
N TYR A 28 15.29 1.41 0.82
CA TYR A 28 14.66 0.74 1.94
C TYR A 28 14.20 1.73 3.03
N ALA A 29 14.91 2.85 3.20
CA ALA A 29 14.49 3.88 4.16
C ALA A 29 13.09 4.42 3.85
N MET A 30 12.82 4.80 2.60
CA MET A 30 11.50 5.35 2.24
C MET A 30 10.43 4.26 2.16
N ASP A 31 10.80 3.03 1.76
CA ASP A 31 9.90 1.87 1.80
C ASP A 31 9.46 1.53 3.24
N GLU A 32 10.37 1.58 4.22
CA GLU A 32 10.07 1.38 5.64
C GLU A 32 9.27 2.51 6.24
N ALA A 33 9.59 3.77 5.92
CA ALA A 33 8.82 4.93 6.38
C ALA A 33 7.34 4.84 5.95
N ALA A 34 7.09 4.29 4.75
CA ALA A 34 5.76 4.02 4.24
C ALA A 34 5.04 2.88 4.99
N SER A 35 5.77 1.91 5.56
CA SER A 35 5.21 0.82 6.37
C SER A 35 4.77 1.24 7.77
N ILE A 36 5.23 2.37 8.29
CA ILE A 36 5.00 2.81 9.68
C ILE A 36 4.21 4.12 9.82
N ASP A 37 3.51 4.54 8.76
CA ASP A 37 2.74 5.80 8.68
C ASP A 37 3.54 7.08 8.95
N ARG A 38 4.79 7.13 8.46
CA ARG A 38 5.68 8.28 8.70
C ARG A 38 5.88 9.14 7.47
N LEU A 39 4.81 9.85 7.10
CA LEU A 39 4.83 10.81 6.00
C LEU A 39 5.86 11.93 6.19
N ASP A 40 6.10 12.36 7.43
CA ASP A 40 7.12 13.34 7.78
C ASP A 40 8.54 12.85 7.42
N ILE A 41 8.84 11.58 7.69
CA ILE A 41 10.11 10.95 7.32
C ILE A 41 10.20 10.78 5.80
N ILE A 42 9.11 10.39 5.13
CA ILE A 42 9.06 10.27 3.67
C ILE A 42 9.37 11.62 3.01
N GLN A 43 8.72 12.70 3.44
CA GLN A 43 8.95 14.05 2.92
C GLN A 43 10.38 14.49 3.16
N TRP A 44 10.89 14.28 4.38
CA TRP A 44 12.26 14.66 4.70
C TRP A 44 13.28 13.87 3.86
N LEU A 45 13.11 12.56 3.70
CA LEU A 45 13.96 11.73 2.84
C LEU A 45 13.89 12.21 1.38
N HIS A 46 12.71 12.52 0.87
CA HIS A 46 12.54 13.03 -0.50
C HIS A 46 13.28 14.35 -0.74
N GLU A 47 13.25 15.27 0.23
CA GLU A 47 13.88 16.58 0.12
C GLU A 47 15.41 16.53 0.28
N ASN A 48 15.93 15.60 1.09
CA ASN A 48 17.34 15.60 1.52
C ASN A 48 18.16 14.45 0.93
N ARG A 49 17.53 13.46 0.30
CA ARG A 49 18.16 12.24 -0.22
C ARG A 49 17.74 11.98 -1.67
N ARG A 50 18.55 11.21 -2.40
CA ARG A 50 18.33 10.93 -3.84
C ARG A 50 17.94 9.49 -4.14
N GLU A 51 17.98 8.63 -3.12
CA GLU A 51 17.73 7.20 -3.23
C GLU A 51 16.27 6.91 -3.61
N GLY A 52 15.32 7.71 -3.11
CA GLY A 52 13.88 7.53 -3.37
C GLY A 52 13.31 6.28 -2.68
N CYS A 53 12.29 5.67 -3.31
CA CYS A 53 11.65 4.43 -2.87
C CYS A 53 11.48 3.44 -4.03
N THR A 54 11.20 2.19 -3.71
CA THR A 54 10.75 1.19 -4.68
C THR A 54 9.22 1.15 -4.75
N THR A 55 8.65 0.19 -5.49
CA THR A 55 7.20 -0.07 -5.47
C THR A 55 6.73 -0.63 -4.12
N ASN A 56 7.64 -1.12 -3.27
CA ASN A 56 7.28 -1.57 -1.92
C ASN A 56 6.70 -0.45 -1.07
N ALA A 57 7.13 0.81 -1.23
CA ALA A 57 6.56 1.92 -0.46
C ALA A 57 5.04 2.05 -0.64
N ILE A 58 4.53 2.03 -1.87
CA ILE A 58 3.08 2.15 -2.11
C ILE A 58 2.34 0.87 -1.71
N VAL A 59 2.96 -0.30 -1.89
CA VAL A 59 2.38 -1.59 -1.50
C VAL A 59 2.26 -1.67 0.03
N ASN A 60 3.28 -1.27 0.78
CA ASN A 60 3.28 -1.25 2.24
C ASN A 60 2.26 -0.24 2.77
N ALA A 61 2.22 0.97 2.19
CA ALA A 61 1.20 1.96 2.55
C ALA A 61 -0.23 1.47 2.28
N ALA A 62 -0.44 0.80 1.13
CA ALA A 62 -1.72 0.21 0.78
C ALA A 62 -2.12 -0.95 1.69
N LEU A 63 -1.16 -1.82 2.05
CA LEU A 63 -1.35 -2.95 2.95
C LEU A 63 -1.80 -2.50 4.34
N HIS A 64 -1.20 -1.43 4.85
CA HIS A 64 -1.47 -0.91 6.19
C HIS A 64 -2.61 0.13 6.25
N GLY A 65 -3.16 0.57 5.12
CA GLY A 65 -4.29 1.50 5.09
C GLY A 65 -3.90 2.99 5.13
N TYR A 66 -2.65 3.34 4.83
CA TYR A 66 -2.14 4.71 4.89
C TYR A 66 -2.41 5.49 3.59
N LEU A 67 -3.67 5.88 3.38
CA LEU A 67 -4.12 6.59 2.17
C LEU A 67 -3.33 7.88 1.89
N ASN A 68 -2.94 8.62 2.92
CA ASN A 68 -2.17 9.87 2.76
C ASN A 68 -0.80 9.61 2.14
N ILE A 69 -0.15 8.51 2.53
CA ILE A 69 1.13 8.09 1.97
C ILE A 69 0.95 7.58 0.54
N VAL A 70 -0.09 6.78 0.27
CA VAL A 70 -0.41 6.33 -1.11
C VAL A 70 -0.57 7.52 -2.05
N LYS A 71 -1.36 8.52 -1.65
CA LYS A 71 -1.56 9.76 -2.40
C LYS A 71 -0.24 10.51 -2.62
N TRP A 72 0.52 10.72 -1.54
CA TRP A 72 1.77 11.47 -1.60
C TRP A 72 2.79 10.77 -2.52
N LEU A 73 2.96 9.45 -2.40
CA LEU A 73 3.86 8.66 -3.22
C LEU A 73 3.48 8.76 -4.70
N ARG A 74 2.20 8.67 -5.05
CA ARG A 74 1.77 8.87 -6.45
C ARG A 74 2.12 10.25 -6.97
N THR A 75 1.85 11.31 -6.20
CA THR A 75 2.08 12.69 -6.66
C THR A 75 3.55 13.01 -6.92
N HIS A 76 4.49 12.24 -6.34
CA HIS A 76 5.93 12.47 -6.47
C HIS A 76 6.66 11.36 -7.26
N TYR A 77 6.01 10.23 -7.50
CA TYR A 77 6.61 9.08 -8.18
C TYR A 77 5.60 8.40 -9.13
N ASP A 78 5.62 8.84 -10.39
CA ASP A 78 4.61 8.48 -11.38
C ASP A 78 4.61 6.99 -11.81
N GLU A 79 5.71 6.27 -11.66
CA GLU A 79 5.86 4.90 -12.18
C GLU A 79 5.43 3.81 -11.19
N LYS A 80 4.93 4.17 -10.00
CA LYS A 80 4.90 3.23 -8.86
C LYS A 80 3.56 2.55 -8.59
N CYS A 81 2.49 2.86 -9.33
CA CYS A 81 1.25 2.11 -9.20
C CYS A 81 1.49 0.64 -9.59
N THR A 82 0.99 -0.28 -8.78
CA THR A 82 1.10 -1.71 -9.05
C THR A 82 -0.24 -2.38 -8.82
N LYS A 83 -0.52 -3.45 -9.57
CA LYS A 83 -1.68 -4.31 -9.30
C LYS A 83 -1.66 -4.82 -7.86
N THR A 84 -0.47 -5.16 -7.37
CA THR A 84 -0.23 -5.59 -6.00
C THR A 84 -0.75 -4.60 -4.96
N ALA A 85 -0.61 -3.28 -5.18
CA ALA A 85 -1.10 -2.27 -4.24
C ALA A 85 -2.64 -2.33 -4.10
N MET A 86 -3.37 -2.53 -5.21
CA MET A 86 -4.84 -2.66 -5.16
C MET A 86 -5.26 -4.02 -4.59
N ASP A 87 -4.54 -5.10 -4.95
CA ASP A 87 -4.79 -6.45 -4.41
C ASP A 87 -4.64 -6.47 -2.88
N VAL A 88 -3.54 -5.91 -2.34
CA VAL A 88 -3.34 -5.87 -0.88
C VAL A 88 -4.33 -4.93 -0.19
N ALA A 89 -4.65 -3.78 -0.79
CA ALA A 89 -5.67 -2.88 -0.23
C ALA A 89 -7.03 -3.59 -0.13
N ALA A 90 -7.40 -4.38 -1.15
CA ALA A 90 -8.63 -5.14 -1.16
C ALA A 90 -8.61 -6.29 -0.15
N ARG A 91 -7.50 -7.05 -0.09
CA ARG A 91 -7.28 -8.13 0.88
C ARG A 91 -7.39 -7.67 2.33
N PHE A 92 -7.03 -6.42 2.64
CA PHE A 92 -7.09 -5.86 4.00
C PHE A 92 -8.31 -4.94 4.22
N GLY A 93 -9.23 -4.86 3.26
CA GLY A 93 -10.50 -4.14 3.43
C GLY A 93 -10.41 -2.62 3.29
N HIS A 94 -9.31 -2.08 2.78
CA HIS A 94 -9.04 -0.64 2.67
C HIS A 94 -9.75 -0.02 1.46
N LEU A 95 -11.09 0.02 1.50
CA LEU A 95 -11.95 0.49 0.40
C LEU A 95 -11.54 1.85 -0.17
N GLU A 96 -11.20 2.82 0.67
CA GLU A 96 -10.85 4.17 0.21
C GLU A 96 -9.53 4.19 -0.58
N ILE A 97 -8.60 3.28 -0.26
CA ILE A 97 -7.39 3.09 -1.07
C ILE A 97 -7.74 2.38 -2.38
N VAL A 98 -8.60 1.35 -2.35
CA VAL A 98 -9.05 0.65 -3.58
C VAL A 98 -9.70 1.63 -4.56
N LYS A 99 -10.65 2.46 -4.09
CA LYS A 99 -11.29 3.51 -4.90
C LYS A 99 -10.26 4.48 -5.46
N TRP A 100 -9.36 4.94 -4.60
CA TRP A 100 -8.38 5.94 -5.01
C TRP A 100 -7.40 5.38 -6.05
N LEU A 101 -6.89 4.16 -5.84
CA LEU A 101 -6.04 3.47 -6.81
C LEU A 101 -6.81 3.20 -8.12
N HIS A 102 -8.09 2.83 -8.06
CA HIS A 102 -8.92 2.64 -9.25
C HIS A 102 -9.01 3.90 -10.12
N THR A 103 -9.16 5.08 -9.50
CA THR A 103 -9.26 6.35 -10.23
C THR A 103 -7.90 6.90 -10.69
N ASN A 104 -6.82 6.61 -9.97
CA ASN A 104 -5.52 7.28 -10.16
C ASN A 104 -4.40 6.38 -10.71
N CYS A 105 -4.66 5.08 -10.89
CA CYS A 105 -3.72 4.10 -11.43
C CYS A 105 -4.39 3.31 -12.58
N SER A 106 -3.68 3.14 -13.70
CA SER A 106 -4.20 2.44 -14.89
C SER A 106 -3.96 0.93 -14.85
N GLU A 107 -3.05 0.47 -13.98
CA GLU A 107 -2.62 -0.92 -13.87
C GLU A 107 -3.73 -1.85 -13.39
N GLY A 108 -4.65 -1.35 -12.58
CA GLY A 108 -5.79 -2.12 -12.07
C GLY A 108 -5.44 -3.05 -10.91
N CYS A 109 -6.08 -4.22 -10.89
CA CYS A 109 -5.84 -5.28 -9.91
C CYS A 109 -5.71 -6.65 -10.61
N THR A 110 -5.59 -7.71 -9.83
CA THR A 110 -5.78 -9.08 -10.30
C THR A 110 -7.07 -9.66 -9.70
N ALA A 111 -7.40 -10.91 -10.04
CA ALA A 111 -8.52 -11.61 -9.40
C ALA A 111 -8.34 -11.76 -7.88
N TYR A 112 -7.09 -11.70 -7.37
CA TYR A 112 -6.81 -11.77 -5.93
C TYR A 112 -7.49 -10.65 -5.14
N ALA A 113 -7.67 -9.46 -5.73
CA ALA A 113 -8.39 -8.38 -5.05
C ALA A 113 -9.82 -8.80 -4.66
N MET A 114 -10.56 -9.44 -5.57
CA MET A 114 -11.94 -9.87 -5.31
C MET A 114 -11.96 -11.13 -4.45
N ASP A 115 -11.09 -12.10 -4.75
CA ASP A 115 -11.01 -13.37 -4.04
C ASP A 115 -10.68 -13.17 -2.55
N ASP A 116 -9.64 -12.39 -2.25
CA ASP A 116 -9.24 -12.13 -0.87
C ASP A 116 -10.28 -11.25 -0.17
N ALA A 117 -10.79 -10.19 -0.82
CA ALA A 117 -11.84 -9.37 -0.21
C ALA A 117 -13.07 -10.21 0.17
N ALA A 118 -13.45 -11.19 -0.67
CA ALA A 118 -14.53 -12.11 -0.36
C ALA A 118 -14.18 -13.10 0.74
N ALA A 119 -12.97 -13.70 0.70
CA ALA A 119 -12.49 -14.64 1.70
C ALA A 119 -12.45 -14.01 3.11
N TYR A 120 -12.08 -12.74 3.23
CA TYR A 120 -12.02 -12.03 4.51
C TYR A 120 -13.35 -11.37 4.92
N GLY A 121 -14.31 -11.23 4.00
CA GLY A 121 -15.66 -10.71 4.29
C GLY A 121 -15.83 -9.20 4.08
N TYR A 122 -14.99 -8.56 3.27
CA TYR A 122 -15.06 -7.13 2.98
C TYR A 122 -16.09 -6.83 1.88
N LEU A 123 -17.38 -6.99 2.21
CA LEU A 123 -18.50 -6.83 1.28
C LEU A 123 -18.48 -5.49 0.53
N ASN A 124 -18.07 -4.41 1.21
CA ASN A 124 -17.97 -3.07 0.63
C ASN A 124 -16.90 -2.99 -0.48
N VAL A 125 -15.77 -3.70 -0.32
CA VAL A 125 -14.72 -3.84 -1.32
C VAL A 125 -15.18 -4.74 -2.46
N VAL A 126 -15.77 -5.89 -2.16
CA VAL A 126 -16.28 -6.83 -3.17
C VAL A 126 -17.30 -6.15 -4.08
N ARG A 127 -18.27 -5.44 -3.51
CA ARG A 127 -19.26 -4.68 -4.28
C ARG A 127 -18.60 -3.65 -5.19
N PHE A 128 -17.66 -2.86 -4.66
CA PHE A 128 -16.97 -1.86 -5.45
C PHE A 128 -16.19 -2.49 -6.62
N LEU A 129 -15.43 -3.55 -6.35
CA LEU A 129 -14.67 -4.26 -7.39
C LEU A 129 -15.62 -4.88 -8.42
N HIS A 130 -16.74 -5.47 -8.02
CA HIS A 130 -17.72 -6.06 -8.92
C HIS A 130 -18.37 -5.03 -9.86
N GLU A 131 -18.66 -3.83 -9.34
CA GLU A 131 -19.29 -2.76 -10.10
C GLU A 131 -18.32 -2.01 -11.04
N ASN A 132 -17.02 -1.99 -10.72
CA ASN A 132 -16.05 -1.08 -11.36
C ASN A 132 -14.85 -1.77 -12.03
N ARG A 133 -14.66 -3.08 -11.84
CA ARG A 133 -13.53 -3.86 -12.37
C ARG A 133 -14.03 -5.06 -13.19
N SER A 134 -13.24 -5.45 -14.19
CA SER A 134 -13.57 -6.55 -15.10
C SER A 134 -12.73 -7.80 -14.88
N GLU A 135 -11.71 -7.73 -14.01
CA GLU A 135 -10.87 -8.87 -13.66
C GLU A 135 -11.64 -10.01 -12.99
N GLY A 136 -12.76 -9.69 -12.33
CA GLY A 136 -13.67 -10.66 -11.71
C GLY A 136 -13.06 -11.41 -10.52
N SER A 137 -13.74 -12.49 -10.13
CA SER A 137 -13.30 -13.45 -9.11
C SER A 137 -12.90 -14.78 -9.75
N SER A 138 -11.97 -15.49 -9.13
CA SER A 138 -11.72 -16.89 -9.47
C SER A 138 -12.78 -17.81 -8.87
N SER A 139 -12.78 -19.09 -9.29
CA SER A 139 -13.62 -20.12 -8.67
C SER A 139 -13.25 -20.39 -7.20
N ALA A 140 -12.09 -19.93 -6.73
CA ALA A 140 -11.70 -20.03 -5.32
C ALA A 140 -12.43 -19.02 -4.43
N ALA A 141 -12.86 -17.85 -4.94
CA ALA A 141 -13.54 -16.84 -4.13
C ALA A 141 -14.77 -17.37 -3.39
N MET A 142 -15.65 -18.08 -4.11
CA MET A 142 -16.88 -18.64 -3.53
C MET A 142 -16.56 -19.73 -2.50
N ARG A 143 -15.56 -20.58 -2.79
CA ARG A 143 -15.12 -21.64 -1.89
C ARG A 143 -14.52 -21.05 -0.61
N ASP A 144 -13.65 -20.07 -0.73
CA ASP A 144 -12.88 -19.52 0.38
C ASP A 144 -13.78 -18.63 1.27
N ALA A 145 -14.72 -17.87 0.68
CA ALA A 145 -15.77 -17.17 1.42
C ALA A 145 -16.68 -18.15 2.20
N SER A 146 -17.01 -19.31 1.60
CA SER A 146 -17.78 -20.36 2.27
C SER A 146 -17.02 -21.02 3.42
N ILE A 147 -15.72 -21.32 3.23
CA ILE A 147 -14.84 -21.88 4.27
C ILE A 147 -14.71 -20.92 5.45
N ASN A 148 -14.59 -19.62 5.19
CA ASN A 148 -14.46 -18.59 6.23
C ASN A 148 -15.80 -18.13 6.83
N GLY A 149 -16.91 -18.78 6.47
CA GLY A 149 -18.24 -18.47 6.99
C GLY A 149 -18.79 -17.10 6.57
N ARG A 150 -18.25 -16.53 5.48
CA ARG A 150 -18.62 -15.21 4.91
C ARG A 150 -19.79 -15.36 3.92
N LEU A 151 -20.89 -15.94 4.38
CA LEU A 151 -22.08 -16.22 3.55
C LEU A 151 -22.81 -14.95 3.08
N ASP A 152 -22.54 -13.83 3.73
CA ASP A 152 -23.04 -12.50 3.37
C ASP A 152 -22.46 -11.97 2.06
N VAL A 153 -21.26 -12.42 1.68
CA VAL A 153 -20.61 -12.04 0.41
C VAL A 153 -21.02 -12.96 -0.76
N VAL A 154 -21.57 -14.14 -0.46
CA VAL A 154 -21.91 -15.19 -1.46
C VAL A 154 -23.40 -15.17 -1.86
N ARG A 155 -24.22 -14.33 -1.21
CA ARG A 155 -25.67 -14.27 -1.43
C ARG A 155 -26.09 -13.29 -2.51
#